data_AF-A0AAW5MWX9-F1
#
_entry.id   AF-A0AAW5MWX9-F1
#
_cell.length_a   1.000
_cell.length_b   1.000
_cell.length_c   1.000
_cell.angle_alpha   90.00
_cell.angle_beta   90.00
_cell.angle_gamma   90.00
#
_symmetry.space_group_name_H-M   'P 1'
#
loop_
_entity.id
_entity.type
_entity.pdbx_description
1 polymer ?
#
loop_
_entity_poly.entity_id
_entity_poly.type
_entity_poly.pdbx_seq_one_letter_code
_entity_poly.pdbx_strand_id
1 'polypeptide(L)'
;QQPYPPLYFGGSSDVAQELAAEQVDLYLTWGEPPELVKEKIEQVRAKAAAHGRKIRFGIRLHVIVRETNDEAWQAAERLISHLDDETIAKAQAAFARTDSVGQQRMAALHNGKRDNLEIS
;
A
#
# COMPACT_ATOMS: atom_id res chain seq x y z
N GLN A 1 25.62 3.66 12.55
CA GLN A 1 24.32 3.97 13.19
C GLN A 1 24.21 3.13 14.44
N GLN A 2 23.70 3.70 15.53
CA GLN A 2 23.48 3.01 16.80
C GLN A 2 22.01 3.16 17.18
N PRO A 3 21.36 2.16 17.81
CA PRO A 3 21.90 0.84 18.17
C PRO A 3 22.11 -0.11 16.98
N TYR A 4 21.42 0.13 15.86
CA TYR A 4 21.54 -0.60 14.60
C TYR A 4 21.01 0.29 13.46
N PRO A 5 21.22 -0.06 12.17
CA PRO A 5 20.57 0.64 11.07
C PRO A 5 19.04 0.52 11.14
N PRO A 6 18.26 1.60 10.90
CA PRO A 6 16.80 1.55 11.04
C PRO A 6 16.15 0.42 10.24
N LEU A 7 15.30 -0.36 10.91
CA LEU A 7 14.62 -1.52 10.35
C LEU A 7 13.18 -1.17 9.98
N TYR A 8 12.84 -1.34 8.71
CA TYR A 8 11.51 -1.02 8.16
C TYR A 8 10.83 -2.32 7.75
N PHE A 9 9.53 -2.41 8.04
CA PHE A 9 8.72 -3.56 7.63
C PHE A 9 7.29 -3.14 7.34
N GLY A 10 6.62 -3.90 6.49
CA GLY A 10 5.24 -3.64 6.08
C GLY A 10 4.49 -4.95 5.89
N GLY A 11 3.17 -4.85 5.86
CA GLY A 11 2.28 -6.00 5.73
C GLY A 11 0.92 -5.68 6.34
N SER A 12 -0.15 -6.00 5.61
CA SER A 12 -1.51 -5.68 6.04
C SER A 12 -2.19 -6.80 6.83
N SER A 13 -1.60 -8.00 6.91
CA SER A 13 -2.11 -9.08 7.76
C SER A 13 -1.89 -8.75 9.23
N ASP A 14 -2.79 -9.23 10.09
CA ASP A 14 -2.69 -8.99 11.54
C ASP A 14 -1.36 -9.49 12.14
N VAL A 15 -0.90 -10.68 11.69
CA VAL A 15 0.41 -11.22 12.09
C VAL A 15 1.60 -10.34 11.68
N ALA A 16 1.53 -9.70 10.50
CA ALA A 16 2.59 -8.81 10.06
C ALA A 16 2.58 -7.49 10.85
N GLN A 17 1.39 -6.99 11.19
CA GLN A 17 1.24 -5.82 12.05
C GLN A 17 1.80 -6.07 13.45
N GLU A 18 1.57 -7.28 14.01
CA GLU A 18 2.10 -7.67 15.33
C GLU A 18 3.64 -7.72 15.33
N LEU A 19 4.23 -8.39 14.33
CA LEU A 19 5.69 -8.45 14.18
C LEU A 19 6.29 -7.05 14.05
N ALA A 20 5.67 -6.17 13.25
CA ALA A 20 6.10 -4.79 13.10
C ALA A 20 6.05 -4.03 14.43
N ALA A 21 4.94 -4.14 15.15
CA ALA A 21 4.73 -3.48 16.42
C ALA A 21 5.76 -3.89 17.48
N GLU A 22 6.22 -5.14 17.47
CA GLU A 22 7.19 -5.66 18.42
C GLU A 22 8.65 -5.30 18.04
N GLN A 23 9.02 -5.40 16.77
CA GLN A 23 10.46 -5.48 16.40
C GLN A 23 11.00 -4.33 15.56
N VAL A 24 10.17 -3.61 14.79
CA VAL A 24 10.69 -2.65 13.79
C VAL A 24 10.62 -1.20 14.25
N ASP A 25 11.35 -0.32 13.57
CA ASP A 25 11.39 1.13 13.89
C ASP A 25 10.37 1.94 13.07
N LEU A 26 9.97 1.42 11.90
CA LEU A 26 9.01 2.05 11.01
C LEU A 26 8.11 1.02 10.33
N TYR A 27 6.81 1.21 10.47
CA TYR A 27 5.79 0.47 9.73
C TYR A 27 5.52 1.15 8.38
N LEU A 28 5.63 0.40 7.29
CA LEU A 28 5.45 0.89 5.93
C LEU A 28 4.13 0.35 5.36
N THR A 29 3.16 1.25 5.14
CA THR A 29 1.82 0.91 4.62
C THR A 29 1.68 1.23 3.12
N TRP A 30 0.69 0.61 2.48
CA TRP A 30 0.32 0.90 1.10
C TRP A 30 -0.48 2.20 0.99
N GLY A 31 -0.48 2.79 -0.21
CA GLY A 31 -1.36 3.89 -0.58
C GLY A 31 -2.80 3.42 -0.73
N GLU A 32 -3.58 3.54 0.34
CA GLU A 32 -5.02 3.33 0.39
C GLU A 32 -5.74 4.66 0.67
N PRO A 33 -7.07 4.73 0.54
CA PRO A 33 -7.86 5.87 1.02
C PRO A 33 -7.43 6.34 2.42
N PRO A 34 -7.40 7.66 2.70
CA PRO A 34 -6.86 8.21 3.94
C PRO A 34 -7.47 7.62 5.22
N GLU A 35 -8.77 7.31 5.22
CA GLU A 35 -9.47 6.72 6.36
C GLU A 35 -9.04 5.28 6.64
N LEU A 36 -8.80 4.47 5.60
CA LEU A 36 -8.27 3.12 5.74
C LEU A 36 -6.81 3.13 6.20
N VAL A 37 -6.02 4.10 5.72
CA VAL A 37 -4.65 4.32 6.19
C VAL A 37 -4.66 4.72 7.67
N LYS A 38 -5.55 5.63 8.07
CA LYS A 38 -5.71 6.06 9.46
C LYS A 38 -6.03 4.88 10.37
N GLU A 39 -7.03 4.07 10.01
CA GLU A 39 -7.44 2.88 10.78
C GLU A 39 -6.25 1.95 11.02
N LYS A 40 -5.49 1.66 9.96
CA LYS A 40 -4.32 0.76 10.02
C LYS A 40 -3.19 1.33 10.88
N ILE A 41 -2.92 2.62 10.77
CA ILE A 41 -1.92 3.30 11.61
C ILE A 41 -2.34 3.24 13.09
N GLU A 42 -3.62 3.45 13.40
CA GLU A 42 -4.15 3.36 14.75
C GLU A 42 -4.03 1.95 15.33
N GLN A 43 -4.35 0.92 14.54
CA GLN A 43 -4.18 -0.49 14.93
C GLN A 43 -2.73 -0.83 15.28
N VAL A 44 -1.78 -0.54 14.37
CA VAL A 44 -0.36 -0.84 14.60
C VAL A 44 0.21 0.01 15.74
N ARG A 45 -0.24 1.26 15.90
CA ARG A 45 0.15 2.11 17.03
C ARG A 45 -0.32 1.52 18.36
N ALA A 46 -1.55 1.01 18.43
CA ALA A 46 -2.07 0.37 19.63
C ALA A 46 -1.29 -0.92 19.97
N LYS A 47 -0.98 -1.75 18.96
CA LYS A 47 -0.14 -2.94 19.12
C LYS A 47 1.26 -2.57 19.63
N ALA A 48 1.90 -1.56 19.05
CA ALA A 48 3.22 -1.12 19.51
C ALA A 48 3.18 -0.60 20.96
N ALA A 49 2.11 0.12 21.33
CA ALA A 49 1.92 0.60 22.70
C ALA A 49 1.74 -0.54 23.71
N ALA A 50 1.11 -1.67 23.33
CA ALA A 50 1.01 -2.87 24.16
C ALA A 50 2.38 -3.48 24.50
N HIS A 51 3.38 -3.29 23.63
CA HIS A 51 4.78 -3.66 23.86
C HIS A 51 5.60 -2.55 24.55
N GLY A 52 4.97 -1.45 24.97
CA GLY A 52 5.66 -0.29 25.53
C GLY A 52 6.51 0.49 24.52
N ARG A 53 6.25 0.31 23.22
CA ARG A 53 7.01 0.92 22.11
C ARG A 53 6.22 2.00 21.40
N LYS A 54 6.95 2.87 20.72
CA LYS A 54 6.43 3.81 19.71
C LYS A 54 7.24 3.64 18.44
N ILE A 55 6.58 3.54 17.30
CA ILE A 55 7.22 3.38 15.99
C ILE A 55 6.86 4.53 15.05
N ARG A 56 7.64 4.69 13.99
CA ARG A 56 7.35 5.63 12.90
C ARG A 56 6.46 4.97 11.84
N PHE A 57 5.91 5.78 10.96
CA PHE A 57 5.05 5.33 9.87
C PHE A 57 5.55 5.91 8.54
N GLY A 58 5.50 5.12 7.49
CA GLY A 58 5.77 5.53 6.12
C GLY A 58 4.70 4.97 5.18
N ILE A 59 4.52 5.61 4.03
CA ILE A 59 3.54 5.20 3.03
C ILE A 59 4.22 5.02 1.67
N ARG A 60 3.87 3.94 0.96
CA ARG A 60 4.31 3.71 -0.41
C ARG A 60 3.26 4.22 -1.39
N LEU A 61 3.58 5.32 -2.07
CA LEU A 61 2.77 5.90 -3.14
C LEU A 61 3.55 5.94 -4.46
N HIS A 62 2.86 5.74 -5.58
CA HIS A 62 3.37 6.08 -6.90
C HIS A 62 2.82 7.46 -7.26
N VAL A 63 3.67 8.37 -7.73
CA VAL A 63 3.29 9.77 -7.98
C VAL A 63 3.54 10.10 -9.44
N ILE A 64 2.51 10.60 -10.12
CA ILE A 64 2.59 11.13 -11.49
C ILE A 64 2.27 12.63 -11.40
N VAL A 65 3.29 13.44 -11.13
CA VAL A 65 3.15 14.90 -11.00
C VAL A 65 3.46 15.59 -12.32
N ARG A 66 2.63 16.57 -12.73
CA ARG A 66 2.79 17.42 -13.93
C ARG A 66 2.36 18.86 -13.63
N GLU A 67 2.53 19.77 -14.58
CA GLU A 67 2.21 21.19 -14.39
C GLU A 67 0.71 21.41 -14.26
N THR A 68 -0.08 20.64 -15.01
CA THR A 68 -1.55 20.65 -14.96
C THR A 68 -2.13 19.27 -14.62
N ASN A 69 -3.37 19.23 -14.13
CA ASN A 69 -4.07 17.97 -13.87
C ASN A 69 -4.28 17.16 -15.15
N ASP A 70 -4.62 17.82 -16.27
CA ASP A 70 -4.85 17.15 -17.55
C ASP A 70 -3.59 16.45 -18.05
N GLU A 71 -2.42 17.08 -17.91
CA GLU A 71 -1.13 16.45 -18.23
C GLU A 71 -0.81 15.26 -17.33
N ALA A 72 -1.13 15.34 -16.03
CA ALA A 72 -0.91 14.25 -15.08
C ALA A 72 -1.74 13.02 -15.46
N TRP A 73 -3.02 13.23 -15.76
CA TRP A 73 -3.93 12.16 -16.21
C TRP A 73 -3.52 11.61 -17.57
N GLN A 74 -3.16 12.46 -18.54
CA GLN A 74 -2.63 12.01 -19.83
C GLN A 74 -1.37 11.14 -19.66
N ALA A 75 -0.47 11.51 -18.74
CA ALA A 75 0.71 10.71 -18.43
C ALA A 75 0.37 9.37 -17.76
N ALA A 76 -0.66 9.32 -16.91
CA ALA A 76 -1.17 8.09 -16.30
C ALA A 76 -1.76 7.15 -17.36
N GLU A 77 -2.61 7.65 -18.26
CA GLU A 77 -3.17 6.87 -19.37
C GLU A 77 -2.06 6.33 -20.30
N ARG A 78 -1.07 7.17 -20.62
CA ARG A 78 0.08 6.78 -21.44
C ARG A 78 0.94 5.70 -20.77
N LEU A 79 1.05 5.70 -19.44
CA LEU A 79 1.83 4.69 -18.71
C LEU A 79 1.24 3.28 -18.89
N ILE A 80 -0.09 3.17 -18.94
CA ILE A 80 -0.80 1.90 -19.05
C ILE A 80 -1.26 1.57 -20.48
N SER A 81 -0.96 2.43 -21.47
CA SER A 81 -1.51 2.33 -22.84
C SER A 81 -1.14 1.06 -23.61
N HIS A 82 -0.08 0.37 -23.19
CA HIS A 82 0.41 -0.86 -23.83
C HIS A 82 -0.03 -2.13 -23.09
N LEU A 83 -0.78 -2.00 -21.99
CA LEU A 83 -1.41 -3.14 -21.36
C LEU A 83 -2.61 -3.52 -22.22
N ASP A 84 -2.80 -4.80 -22.50
CA ASP A 84 -4.06 -5.33 -23.04
C ASP A 84 -4.91 -5.95 -21.93
N ASP A 85 -6.20 -6.16 -22.20
CA ASP A 85 -7.14 -6.68 -21.21
C ASP A 85 -6.80 -8.11 -20.77
N GLU A 86 -6.21 -8.90 -21.67
CA GLU A 86 -5.75 -10.26 -21.37
C GLU A 86 -4.62 -10.24 -20.33
N THR A 87 -3.65 -9.34 -20.48
CA THR A 87 -2.54 -9.16 -19.53
C THR A 87 -3.05 -8.74 -18.17
N ILE A 88 -4.04 -7.82 -18.12
CA ILE A 88 -4.67 -7.42 -16.86
C ILE A 88 -5.40 -8.58 -16.21
N ALA A 89 -6.22 -9.32 -16.98
CA ALA A 89 -6.95 -10.46 -16.47
C ALA A 89 -6.01 -11.55 -15.92
N LYS A 90 -4.91 -11.84 -16.62
CA LYS A 90 -3.87 -12.77 -16.16
C LYS A 90 -3.22 -12.30 -14.86
N ALA A 91 -2.89 -11.01 -14.76
CA ALA A 91 -2.30 -10.44 -13.54
C ALA A 91 -3.29 -10.54 -12.35
N GLN A 92 -4.56 -10.18 -12.55
CA GLN A 92 -5.59 -10.29 -11.53
C GLN A 92 -5.81 -11.73 -11.08
N ALA A 93 -5.87 -12.69 -12.01
CA ALA A 93 -5.99 -14.11 -11.70
C ALA A 93 -4.79 -14.64 -10.91
N ALA A 94 -3.57 -14.19 -11.22
CA ALA A 94 -2.39 -14.53 -10.45
C ALA A 94 -2.46 -13.96 -9.02
N PHE A 95 -2.92 -12.72 -8.88
CA PHE A 95 -3.04 -12.04 -7.59
C PHE A 95 -4.10 -12.69 -6.69
N ALA A 96 -5.22 -13.13 -7.26
CA ALA A 96 -6.27 -13.84 -6.54
C ALA A 96 -5.82 -15.18 -5.93
N ARG A 97 -4.70 -15.74 -6.40
CA ARG A 97 -4.13 -17.00 -5.88
C ARG A 97 -3.12 -16.80 -4.75
N THR A 98 -2.87 -15.56 -4.32
CA THR A 98 -1.92 -15.27 -3.23
C THR A 98 -2.67 -15.03 -1.92
N ASP A 99 -2.03 -15.41 -0.81
CA ASP A 99 -2.53 -15.17 0.56
C ASP A 99 -2.17 -13.75 1.06
N SER A 100 -1.71 -12.87 0.16
CA SER A 100 -1.26 -11.53 0.51
C SER A 100 -2.45 -10.60 0.75
N VAL A 101 -2.77 -10.37 2.03
CA VAL A 101 -3.82 -9.42 2.45
C VAL A 101 -3.59 -8.03 1.85
N GLY A 102 -2.34 -7.57 1.78
CA GLY A 102 -2.02 -6.25 1.19
C GLY A 102 -2.35 -6.19 -0.30
N GLN A 103 -2.05 -7.26 -1.04
CA GLN A 103 -2.34 -7.35 -2.46
C GLN A 103 -3.84 -7.45 -2.75
N GLN A 104 -4.56 -8.25 -1.95
CA GLN A 104 -6.02 -8.35 -2.03
C GLN A 104 -6.69 -6.98 -1.83
N ARG A 105 -6.22 -6.22 -0.82
CA ARG A 105 -6.73 -4.87 -0.56
C ARG A 105 -6.45 -3.91 -1.71
N MET A 106 -5.22 -3.90 -2.24
CA MET A 106 -4.87 -3.03 -3.37
C MET A 106 -5.67 -3.36 -4.64
N ALA A 107 -5.85 -4.64 -4.96
CA ALA A 107 -6.63 -5.07 -6.11
C ALA A 107 -8.12 -4.67 -5.97
N ALA A 108 -8.67 -4.75 -4.76
CA ALA A 108 -10.06 -4.38 -4.48
C ALA A 108 -10.34 -2.88 -4.67
N LEU A 109 -9.32 -2.00 -4.62
CA LEU A 109 -9.52 -0.56 -4.81
C LEU A 109 -9.98 -0.21 -6.23
N HIS A 110 -9.54 -0.96 -7.23
CA HIS A 110 -9.84 -0.68 -8.65
C HIS A 110 -10.56 -1.84 -9.36
N ASN A 111 -10.66 -3.02 -8.73
CA ASN A 111 -11.32 -4.22 -9.26
C ASN A 111 -10.82 -4.64 -10.67
N GLY A 112 -9.57 -4.35 -10.99
CA GLY A 112 -8.98 -4.66 -12.30
C GLY A 112 -9.45 -3.76 -13.45
N LYS A 113 -10.26 -2.72 -13.18
CA LYS A 113 -10.81 -1.85 -14.21
C LYS A 113 -9.96 -0.60 -14.45
N ARG A 114 -9.79 -0.20 -15.71
CA ARG A 114 -9.02 0.99 -16.12
C ARG A 114 -9.81 2.28 -16.05
N ASP A 115 -11.13 2.20 -16.09
CA ASP A 115 -12.04 3.35 -15.99
C ASP A 115 -12.34 3.76 -14.53
N ASN A 116 -11.76 3.05 -13.55
CA ASN A 116 -11.97 3.28 -12.12
C ASN A 116 -10.62 3.34 -11.37
N LEU A 117 -9.80 4.33 -11.71
CA LEU A 117 -8.48 4.55 -11.12
C LEU A 117 -8.46 5.62 -10.02
N GLU A 118 -9.55 6.36 -9.85
CA GLU A 118 -9.73 7.28 -8.73
C GLU A 118 -10.19 6.51 -7.49
N ILE A 119 -9.45 6.69 -6.41
CA ILE A 119 -9.68 6.05 -5.13
C ILE A 119 -9.68 7.19 -4.10
N SER A 120 -10.86 7.54 -3.60
CA SER A 120 -11.08 8.63 -2.64
C SER A 120 -11.25 8.10 -1.23
#